data_AF-A0A538D1E3-F1
#
_entry.id   AF-A0A538D1E3-F1
#
_cell.length_a   1.000
_cell.length_b   1.000
_cell.length_c   1.000
_cell.angle_alpha   90.00
_cell.angle_beta   90.00
_cell.angle_gamma   90.00
#
_symmetry.space_group_name_H-M   'P 1'
#
loop_
_entity.id
_entity.type
_entity.pdbx_description
1 polymer ?
#
loop_
_entity_poly.entity_id
_entity_poly.type
_entity_poly.pdbx_seq_one_letter_code
_entity_poly.pdbx_strand_id
1 'polypeptide(L)'
;MGLFTATVCDDGPFPWHPETPLAQRPGLLAAARSALPPGSTGRFGIWATDIGPAAFCLLWPPQARRPGIGSGPLPNVPVLVFAGKRDLRTPASNAAAIAARFPQGRLVTVPGVGHAVLGADFTRCAQNAVGIWLSGGVPPSRCPRSPLLVNPIGAFPVSFATLNPGRAGGGRGRTLAAVAKTVREAAASWAFSLTGFMQVHAIAGLYGGTIRASGTTFVLKGYSTVAGVRISGSLRLYRPDSGSALPARFVGSVRVDGTKAAHGRLAVGPSALSGRLGGRRVHGPA
;
A
#
# COMPACT_ATOMS: atom_id res chain seq x y z
N MET A 1 -7.29 17.06 -4.46
CA MET A 1 -5.91 16.99 -5.00
C MET A 1 -5.18 18.34 -4.95
N GLY A 2 -5.85 19.49 -5.18
CA GLY A 2 -5.18 20.81 -5.19
C GLY A 2 -4.30 21.12 -3.97
N LEU A 3 -4.80 20.89 -2.74
CA LEU A 3 -4.01 21.11 -1.52
C LEU A 3 -2.71 20.28 -1.49
N PHE A 4 -2.79 18.99 -1.83
CA PHE A 4 -1.61 18.12 -1.85
C PHE A 4 -0.57 18.62 -2.86
N THR A 5 -1.00 18.97 -4.08
CA THR A 5 -0.10 19.50 -5.10
C THR A 5 0.55 20.81 -4.65
N ALA A 6 -0.24 21.75 -4.12
CA ALA A 6 0.28 23.02 -3.64
C ALA A 6 1.31 22.84 -2.54
N THR A 7 1.00 22.09 -1.49
CA THR A 7 1.94 21.82 -0.39
C THR A 7 3.20 21.14 -0.87
N VAL A 8 3.09 20.05 -1.65
CA VAL A 8 4.27 19.28 -2.06
C VAL A 8 5.15 20.07 -3.03
N CYS A 9 4.56 20.79 -3.98
CA CYS A 9 5.31 21.50 -5.00
C CYS A 9 5.82 22.88 -4.54
N ASP A 10 5.21 23.51 -3.54
CA ASP A 10 5.76 24.71 -2.89
C ASP A 10 6.88 24.35 -1.89
N ASP A 11 6.73 23.26 -1.12
CA ASP A 11 7.59 22.97 0.05
C ASP A 11 8.67 21.90 -0.20
N GLY A 12 8.60 21.18 -1.31
CA GLY A 12 9.47 20.01 -1.54
C GLY A 12 10.95 20.37 -1.63
N PRO A 13 11.86 19.55 -1.06
CA PRO A 13 13.22 19.56 -1.57
C PRO A 13 13.20 18.94 -2.97
N PHE A 14 13.59 19.74 -3.97
CA PHE A 14 13.74 19.33 -5.36
C PHE A 14 15.18 19.54 -5.83
N PRO A 15 15.61 18.87 -6.92
CA PRO A 15 16.93 19.14 -7.52
C PRO A 15 16.98 20.48 -8.27
N TRP A 16 16.03 21.38 -8.03
CA TRP A 16 15.99 22.74 -8.56
C TRP A 16 15.49 23.71 -7.49
N HIS A 17 15.84 24.99 -7.65
CA HIS A 17 15.28 26.06 -6.82
C HIS A 17 13.86 26.43 -7.27
N PRO A 18 12.98 26.93 -6.37
CA PRO A 18 11.61 27.33 -6.72
C PRO A 18 11.52 28.30 -7.91
N GLU A 19 12.51 29.17 -8.08
CA GLU A 19 12.57 30.18 -9.15
C GLU A 19 13.10 29.62 -10.48
N THR A 20 13.59 28.37 -10.50
CA THR A 20 14.18 27.75 -11.69
C THR A 20 13.17 27.71 -12.84
N PRO A 21 13.52 28.22 -14.04
CA PRO A 21 12.65 28.18 -15.22
C PRO A 21 12.20 26.75 -15.55
N LEU A 22 10.93 26.59 -15.94
CA LEU A 22 10.33 25.28 -16.20
C LEU A 22 11.14 24.44 -17.21
N ALA A 23 11.69 25.09 -18.25
CA ALA A 23 12.47 24.43 -19.29
C ALA A 23 13.76 23.77 -18.78
N GLN A 24 14.32 24.21 -17.65
CA GLN A 24 15.58 23.68 -17.10
C GLN A 24 15.35 22.49 -16.16
N ARG A 25 14.17 22.38 -15.54
CA ARG A 25 13.87 21.39 -14.50
C ARG A 25 13.98 19.93 -14.97
N PRO A 26 13.57 19.55 -16.19
CA PRO A 26 13.75 18.17 -16.68
C PRO A 26 15.23 17.75 -16.71
N GLY A 27 16.13 18.65 -17.13
CA GLY A 27 17.56 18.39 -17.16
C GLY A 27 18.15 18.22 -15.75
N LEU A 28 17.74 19.08 -14.81
CA LEU A 28 18.16 18.98 -13.39
C LEU A 28 17.64 17.69 -12.73
N LEU A 29 16.40 17.30 -13.02
CA LEU A 29 15.86 16.04 -12.53
C LEU A 29 16.63 14.83 -13.09
N ALA A 30 16.96 14.85 -14.39
CA ALA A 30 17.75 13.80 -15.02
C ALA A 30 19.15 13.70 -14.40
N ALA A 31 19.82 14.83 -14.19
CA ALA A 31 21.13 14.87 -13.53
C ALA A 31 21.07 14.30 -12.10
N ALA A 32 20.07 14.72 -11.31
CA ALA A 32 19.89 14.21 -9.95
C ALA A 32 19.59 12.70 -9.92
N ARG A 33 18.84 12.19 -10.89
CA ARG A 33 18.58 10.76 -11.05
C ARG A 33 19.84 9.97 -11.36
N SER A 34 20.68 10.48 -12.26
CA SER A 34 21.96 9.86 -12.60
C SER A 34 22.97 9.87 -11.44
N ALA A 35 22.82 10.83 -10.52
CA ALA A 35 23.67 10.93 -9.33
C ALA A 35 23.20 10.07 -8.14
N LEU A 36 22.07 9.36 -8.25
CA LEU A 36 21.60 8.48 -7.18
C LEU A 36 22.61 7.35 -6.92
N PRO A 37 22.97 7.08 -5.65
CA PRO A 37 23.79 5.93 -5.30
C PRO A 37 23.22 4.62 -5.87
N PRO A 38 24.08 3.65 -6.25
CA PRO A 38 23.63 2.34 -6.67
C PRO A 38 22.68 1.71 -5.62
N GLY A 39 21.51 1.27 -6.09
CA GLY A 39 20.50 0.63 -5.23
C GLY A 39 19.48 1.58 -4.58
N SER A 40 19.56 2.91 -4.77
CA SER A 40 18.59 3.86 -4.19
C SER A 40 17.13 3.57 -4.54
N THR A 41 16.85 2.97 -5.70
CA THR A 41 15.50 2.61 -6.15
C THR A 41 15.15 1.13 -5.92
N GLY A 42 16.02 0.39 -5.22
CA GLY A 42 15.88 -1.06 -5.05
C GLY A 42 15.67 -1.79 -6.38
N ARG A 43 14.82 -2.82 -6.37
CA ARG A 43 14.51 -3.66 -7.55
C ARG A 43 13.57 -3.00 -8.56
N PHE A 44 13.02 -1.83 -8.26
CA PHE A 44 12.15 -1.14 -9.20
C PHE A 44 12.98 -0.47 -10.29
N GLY A 45 14.23 -0.07 -10.03
CA GLY A 45 15.03 0.68 -11.00
C GLY A 45 14.57 2.13 -11.13
N ILE A 46 15.19 2.87 -12.06
CA ILE A 46 15.11 4.34 -12.07
C ILE A 46 13.68 4.88 -12.29
N TRP A 47 12.80 4.13 -12.95
CA TRP A 47 11.41 4.54 -13.18
C TRP A 47 10.65 4.78 -11.86
N ALA A 48 11.08 4.19 -10.74
CA ALA A 48 10.49 4.47 -9.42
C ALA A 48 10.55 5.95 -9.05
N THR A 49 11.49 6.71 -9.65
CA THR A 49 11.61 8.16 -9.46
C THR A 49 10.63 8.97 -10.31
N ASP A 50 9.94 8.37 -11.29
CA ASP A 50 8.93 9.02 -12.14
C ASP A 50 7.60 9.23 -11.43
N ILE A 51 7.33 8.45 -10.37
CA ILE A 51 6.12 8.57 -9.55
C ILE A 51 6.34 9.41 -8.28
N GLY A 52 7.52 10.02 -8.15
CA GLY A 52 7.90 10.82 -6.99
C GLY A 52 7.47 12.29 -7.10
N PRO A 53 7.52 13.04 -5.97
CA PRO A 53 7.19 14.46 -5.92
C PRO A 53 7.90 15.33 -6.96
N ALA A 54 9.19 15.08 -7.23
CA ALA A 54 9.93 15.88 -8.20
C ALA A 54 9.33 15.75 -9.62
N ALA A 55 9.14 14.53 -10.11
CA ALA A 55 8.51 14.31 -11.41
C ALA A 55 7.10 14.93 -11.48
N PHE A 56 6.33 14.83 -10.39
CA PHE A 56 4.99 15.41 -10.26
C PHE A 56 4.98 16.95 -10.32
N CYS A 57 6.04 17.61 -9.83
CA CYS A 57 6.11 19.08 -9.69
C CYS A 57 6.91 19.79 -10.80
N LEU A 58 7.29 19.10 -11.88
CA LEU A 58 8.09 19.69 -12.97
C LEU A 58 7.49 20.96 -13.56
N LEU A 59 6.16 21.01 -13.70
CA LEU A 59 5.43 22.13 -14.28
C LEU A 59 4.84 23.09 -13.23
N TRP A 60 5.17 22.90 -11.95
CA TRP A 60 4.72 23.82 -10.92
C TRP A 60 5.29 25.22 -11.18
N PRO A 61 4.49 26.30 -11.25
CA PRO A 61 4.96 27.61 -11.66
C PRO A 61 6.21 28.05 -10.87
N PRO A 62 7.20 28.70 -11.52
CA PRO A 62 8.28 29.33 -10.79
C PRO A 62 7.73 30.36 -9.80
N GLN A 63 8.20 30.33 -8.57
CA GLN A 63 7.79 31.26 -7.53
C GLN A 63 9.01 31.80 -6.81
N ALA A 64 8.94 33.06 -6.41
CA ALA A 64 9.94 33.65 -5.53
C ALA A 64 10.07 32.81 -4.25
N ARG A 65 11.30 32.66 -3.76
CA ARG A 65 11.54 31.93 -2.53
C ARG A 65 10.76 32.58 -1.37
N ARG A 66 9.85 31.82 -0.75
CA ARG A 66 9.16 32.28 0.44
C ARG A 66 10.12 32.21 1.64
N PRO A 67 10.07 33.17 2.58
CA PRO A 67 10.74 33.02 3.86
C PRO A 67 10.31 31.69 4.48
N GLY A 68 11.27 30.82 4.79
CA GLY A 68 10.98 29.58 5.50
C GLY A 68 10.44 29.87 6.90
N ILE A 69 9.91 28.83 7.56
CA ILE A 69 9.68 28.89 9.01
C ILE A 69 11.07 29.12 9.65
N GLY A 70 11.26 30.28 10.27
CA GLY A 70 12.55 30.66 10.87
C GLY A 70 13.05 29.64 11.89
N SER A 71 14.34 29.72 12.24
CA SER A 71 14.98 28.78 13.18
C SER A 71 14.64 29.02 14.65
N GLY A 72 13.77 30.00 14.95
CA GLY A 72 13.33 30.32 16.31
C GLY A 72 12.42 29.25 16.92
N PRO A 73 12.17 29.32 18.24
CA PRO A 73 11.24 28.42 18.89
C PRO A 73 9.84 28.57 18.28
N LEU A 74 9.13 27.44 18.13
CA LEU A 74 7.73 27.49 17.73
C LEU A 74 6.87 28.09 18.87
N PRO A 75 5.70 28.67 18.57
CA PRO A 75 4.83 29.26 19.58
C PRO A 75 4.53 28.30 20.73
N ASN A 76 4.47 28.84 21.95
CA ASN A 76 4.11 28.09 23.14
C ASN A 76 2.58 27.85 23.19
N VAL A 77 2.11 26.97 22.32
CA VAL A 77 0.70 26.57 22.22
C VAL A 77 0.55 25.05 22.33
N PRO A 78 -0.58 24.54 22.85
CA PRO A 78 -0.86 23.11 22.84
C PRO A 78 -0.89 22.56 21.41
N VAL A 79 -0.12 21.50 21.13
CA VAL A 79 -0.10 20.83 19.82
C VAL A 79 -0.27 19.33 19.98
N LEU A 80 -1.21 18.76 19.24
CA LEU A 80 -1.42 17.31 19.16
C LEU A 80 -1.03 16.80 17.78
N VAL A 81 -0.07 15.89 17.73
CA VAL A 81 0.45 15.27 16.51
C VAL A 81 0.04 13.80 16.47
N PHE A 82 -0.43 13.32 15.31
CA PHE A 82 -0.80 11.93 15.10
C PHE A 82 0.18 11.23 14.16
N ALA A 83 0.54 9.99 14.47
CA ALA A 83 1.41 9.18 13.63
C ALA A 83 0.95 7.73 13.49
N GLY A 84 0.74 7.30 12.25
CA GLY A 84 0.53 5.89 11.93
C GLY A 84 1.87 5.16 11.95
N LYS A 85 1.98 4.03 12.67
CA LYS A 85 3.26 3.30 12.74
C LYS A 85 3.63 2.53 11.45
N ARG A 86 2.78 2.58 10.42
CA ARG A 86 3.04 2.03 9.07
C ARG A 86 3.10 3.11 8.00
N ASP A 87 3.14 4.39 8.38
CA ASP A 87 3.25 5.49 7.43
C ASP A 87 4.67 5.57 6.87
N LEU A 88 4.81 5.30 5.57
CA LEU A 88 6.07 5.42 4.84
C LEU A 88 6.24 6.78 4.17
N ARG A 89 5.18 7.60 4.11
CA ARG A 89 5.17 8.91 3.48
C ARG A 89 5.51 10.01 4.48
N THR A 90 4.93 9.95 5.67
CA THR A 90 5.22 10.82 6.82
C THR A 90 5.50 9.98 8.06
N PRO A 91 6.72 9.41 8.19
CA PRO A 91 7.03 8.43 9.22
C PRO A 91 6.85 8.96 10.65
N ALA A 92 6.60 8.05 11.59
CA ALA A 92 6.40 8.40 12.99
C ALA A 92 7.60 9.12 13.64
N SER A 93 8.83 8.89 13.13
CA SER A 93 10.02 9.64 13.53
C SER A 93 9.91 11.13 13.19
N ASN A 94 9.38 11.47 12.02
CA ASN A 94 9.19 12.86 11.61
C ASN A 94 8.11 13.51 12.48
N ALA A 95 7.01 12.80 12.74
CA ALA A 95 5.96 13.28 13.64
C ALA A 95 6.48 13.53 15.06
N ALA A 96 7.34 12.64 15.58
CA ALA A 96 8.01 12.84 16.87
C ALA A 96 8.92 14.07 16.86
N ALA A 97 9.72 14.26 15.80
CA ALA A 97 10.57 15.43 15.64
C ALA A 97 9.76 16.74 15.58
N ILE A 98 8.58 16.74 14.94
CA ILE A 98 7.67 17.90 14.93
C ILE A 98 7.08 18.15 16.32
N ALA A 99 6.57 17.12 16.99
CA ALA A 99 6.01 17.26 18.33
C ALA A 99 7.03 17.87 19.31
N ALA A 100 8.30 17.43 19.22
CA ALA A 100 9.39 17.94 20.05
C ALA A 100 9.76 19.41 19.81
N ARG A 101 9.36 20.01 18.68
CA ARG A 101 9.60 21.44 18.41
C ARG A 101 8.63 22.36 19.14
N PHE A 102 7.50 21.83 19.62
CA PHE A 102 6.51 22.60 20.38
C PHE A 102 6.71 22.36 21.87
N PRO A 103 6.80 23.40 22.71
CA PRO A 103 6.97 23.24 24.16
C PRO A 103 5.87 22.40 24.82
N GLN A 104 4.65 22.41 24.25
CA GLN A 104 3.49 21.65 24.72
C GLN A 104 3.09 20.54 23.73
N GLY A 105 4.00 20.12 22.86
CA GLY A 105 3.74 19.12 21.83
C GLY A 105 3.47 17.73 22.41
N ARG A 106 2.44 17.06 21.90
CA ARG A 106 2.08 15.68 22.26
C ARG A 106 1.95 14.82 21.03
N LEU A 107 2.46 13.59 21.11
CA LEU A 107 2.38 12.61 20.04
C LEU A 107 1.42 11.47 20.41
N VAL A 108 0.47 11.19 19.52
CA VAL A 108 -0.38 9.99 19.55
C VAL A 108 0.05 9.04 18.46
N THR A 109 0.55 7.87 18.84
CA THR A 109 0.94 6.83 17.88
C THR A 109 -0.18 5.81 17.68
N VAL A 110 -0.42 5.41 16.44
CA VAL A 110 -1.48 4.47 16.08
C VAL A 110 -0.88 3.26 15.34
N PRO A 111 -0.63 2.14 16.05
CA PRO A 111 -0.12 0.93 15.43
C PRO A 111 -1.12 0.37 14.42
N GLY A 112 -0.63 -0.22 13.33
CA GLY A 112 -1.49 -0.80 12.28
C GLY A 112 -1.94 0.20 11.22
N VAL A 113 -1.90 1.51 11.50
CA VAL A 113 -2.33 2.56 10.57
C VAL A 113 -1.16 3.10 9.75
N GLY A 114 -1.43 3.36 8.47
CA GLY A 114 -0.53 4.03 7.53
C GLY A 114 -0.71 5.55 7.55
N HIS A 115 -0.79 6.15 6.36
CA HIS A 115 -0.99 7.58 6.18
C HIS A 115 -2.44 8.02 6.51
N ALA A 116 -2.62 9.30 6.85
CA ALA A 116 -3.91 9.93 7.16
C ALA A 116 -4.66 9.27 8.33
N VAL A 117 -4.00 9.24 9.50
CA VAL A 117 -4.42 8.50 10.71
C VAL A 117 -5.89 8.68 11.09
N LEU A 118 -6.40 9.92 11.07
CA LEU A 118 -7.77 10.22 11.50
C LEU A 118 -8.84 9.53 10.64
N GLY A 119 -8.57 9.29 9.35
CA GLY A 119 -9.47 8.58 8.45
C GLY A 119 -9.17 7.09 8.30
N ALA A 120 -7.95 6.65 8.68
CA ALA A 120 -7.47 5.29 8.44
C ALA A 120 -7.49 4.40 9.69
N ASP A 121 -7.80 4.93 10.88
CA ASP A 121 -7.92 4.17 12.11
C ASP A 121 -9.32 3.55 12.30
N PHE A 122 -9.44 2.25 12.05
CA PHE A 122 -10.67 1.48 12.27
C PHE A 122 -11.09 1.34 13.74
N THR A 123 -10.22 1.64 14.71
CA THR A 123 -10.58 1.59 16.14
C THR A 123 -11.28 2.86 16.61
N ARG A 124 -11.26 3.93 15.80
CA ARG A 124 -11.69 5.29 16.15
C ARG A 124 -10.93 5.92 17.33
N CYS A 125 -9.89 5.29 17.85
CA CYS A 125 -9.09 5.82 18.95
C CYS A 125 -8.48 7.18 18.59
N ALA A 126 -7.97 7.35 17.37
CA ALA A 126 -7.40 8.61 16.93
C ALA A 126 -8.43 9.76 16.91
N GLN A 127 -9.66 9.48 16.44
CA GLN A 127 -10.74 10.46 16.43
C GLN A 127 -11.19 10.81 17.86
N ASN A 128 -11.34 9.80 18.73
CA ASN A 128 -11.68 10.01 20.13
C ASN A 128 -10.61 10.81 20.86
N ALA A 129 -9.33 10.60 20.55
CA ALA A 129 -8.22 11.38 21.10
C ALA A 129 -8.31 12.87 20.72
N VAL A 130 -8.77 13.20 19.50
CA VAL A 130 -9.07 14.59 19.12
C VAL A 130 -10.18 15.15 20.01
N GLY A 131 -11.27 14.39 20.22
CA GLY A 131 -12.38 14.81 21.09
C GLY A 131 -11.94 15.08 22.53
N ILE A 132 -11.19 14.15 23.13
CA ILE A 132 -10.62 14.28 24.48
C ILE A 132 -9.74 15.52 24.59
N TRP A 133 -8.89 15.76 23.58
CA TRP A 133 -8.00 16.92 23.57
C TRP A 133 -8.76 18.24 23.48
N LEU A 134 -9.74 18.33 22.59
CA LEU A 134 -10.54 19.54 22.40
C LEU A 134 -11.41 19.85 23.62
N SER A 135 -11.78 18.85 24.43
CA SER A 135 -12.48 19.05 25.70
C SER A 135 -11.55 19.36 26.88
N GLY A 136 -10.28 19.66 26.64
CA GLY A 136 -9.28 19.96 27.69
C GLY A 136 -8.70 18.74 28.40
N GLY A 137 -9.03 17.53 27.93
CA GLY A 137 -8.51 16.27 28.46
C GLY A 137 -7.14 15.90 27.91
N VAL A 138 -6.56 14.83 28.49
CA VAL A 138 -5.28 14.26 28.06
C VAL A 138 -5.52 13.04 27.18
N PRO A 139 -5.26 13.11 25.85
CA PRO A 139 -5.39 11.96 24.98
C PRO A 139 -4.31 10.91 25.28
N PRO A 140 -4.53 9.63 24.93
CA PRO A 140 -3.53 8.59 25.08
C PRO A 140 -2.31 8.88 24.18
N SER A 141 -1.11 8.57 24.65
CA SER A 141 0.11 8.62 23.82
C SER A 141 0.17 7.51 22.76
N ARG A 142 -0.63 6.45 22.95
CA ARG A 142 -0.70 5.31 22.04
C ARG A 142 -2.10 4.72 21.99
N CYS A 143 -2.62 4.55 20.78
CA CYS A 143 -3.85 3.82 20.52
C CYS A 143 -3.65 2.30 20.49
N PRO A 144 -4.72 1.51 20.65
CA PRO A 144 -4.73 0.09 20.29
C PRO A 144 -4.29 -0.11 18.83
N ARG A 145 -3.81 -1.32 18.50
CA ARG A 145 -3.45 -1.63 17.12
C ARG A 145 -4.71 -1.70 16.27
N SER A 146 -4.79 -0.84 15.27
CA SER A 146 -5.84 -0.87 14.27
C SER A 146 -5.70 -2.11 13.38
N PRO A 147 -6.79 -2.84 13.09
CA PRO A 147 -6.76 -3.94 12.15
C PRO A 147 -6.43 -3.42 10.74
N LEU A 148 -5.90 -4.29 9.89
CA LEU A 148 -5.64 -3.95 8.49
C LEU A 148 -6.88 -4.26 7.65
N LEU A 149 -7.14 -3.45 6.61
CA LEU A 149 -8.20 -3.74 5.66
C LEU A 149 -7.99 -5.09 4.97
N VAL A 150 -6.75 -5.34 4.53
CA VAL A 150 -6.29 -6.62 3.95
C VAL A 150 -4.92 -6.96 4.52
N ASN A 151 -4.57 -8.25 4.49
CA ASN A 151 -3.26 -8.69 4.95
C ASN A 151 -2.15 -8.13 4.04
N PRO A 152 -0.99 -7.73 4.60
CA PRO A 152 0.16 -7.32 3.81
C PRO A 152 0.60 -8.46 2.90
N ILE A 153 0.89 -8.14 1.65
CA ILE A 153 1.48 -9.09 0.71
C ILE A 153 2.99 -9.16 0.93
N GLY A 154 3.54 -10.37 0.86
CA GLY A 154 4.99 -10.57 0.86
C GLY A 154 5.61 -10.29 -0.52
N ALA A 155 6.92 -10.47 -0.63
CA ALA A 155 7.61 -10.32 -1.90
C ALA A 155 7.05 -11.23 -3.01
N PHE A 156 6.99 -10.68 -4.22
CA PHE A 156 6.69 -11.45 -5.43
C PHE A 156 7.76 -12.53 -5.65
N PRO A 157 7.38 -13.78 -5.97
CA PRO A 157 8.34 -14.83 -6.28
C PRO A 157 9.19 -14.44 -7.48
N VAL A 158 10.50 -14.71 -7.39
CA VAL A 158 11.42 -14.52 -8.52
C VAL A 158 11.12 -15.50 -9.64
N SER A 159 10.70 -16.73 -9.30
CA SER A 159 10.22 -17.69 -10.28
C SER A 159 9.25 -18.71 -9.67
N PHE A 160 8.57 -19.46 -10.53
CA PHE A 160 7.76 -20.60 -10.12
C PHE A 160 8.59 -21.67 -9.39
N ALA A 161 9.85 -21.84 -9.77
CA ALA A 161 10.72 -22.87 -9.20
C ALA A 161 11.09 -22.56 -7.74
N THR A 162 11.11 -21.31 -7.31
CA THR A 162 11.46 -20.95 -5.91
C THR A 162 10.30 -21.13 -4.93
N LEU A 163 9.11 -21.49 -5.40
CA LEU A 163 7.96 -21.67 -4.53
C LEU A 163 8.11 -22.94 -3.69
N ASN A 164 7.82 -22.83 -2.39
CA ASN A 164 7.75 -23.99 -1.51
C ASN A 164 6.53 -24.85 -1.88
N PRO A 165 6.71 -26.12 -2.27
CA PRO A 165 5.60 -26.99 -2.67
C PRO A 165 4.70 -27.41 -1.49
N GLY A 166 5.17 -27.28 -0.24
CA GLY A 166 4.45 -27.75 0.94
C GLY A 166 4.07 -29.23 0.84
N ARG A 167 2.97 -29.60 1.52
CA ARG A 167 2.50 -31.01 1.61
C ARG A 167 2.08 -31.62 0.28
N ALA A 168 1.59 -30.82 -0.67
CA ALA A 168 1.12 -31.32 -1.96
C ALA A 168 2.26 -31.78 -2.89
N GLY A 169 3.49 -31.33 -2.63
CA GLY A 169 4.71 -31.76 -3.33
C GLY A 169 4.78 -31.32 -4.80
N GLY A 170 6.02 -31.26 -5.33
CA GLY A 170 6.29 -31.06 -6.76
C GLY A 170 5.61 -29.82 -7.39
N GLY A 171 5.35 -29.90 -8.69
CA GLY A 171 4.73 -28.80 -9.45
C GLY A 171 3.31 -28.44 -8.98
N ARG A 172 2.53 -29.41 -8.50
CA ARG A 172 1.18 -29.15 -7.95
C ARG A 172 1.24 -28.28 -6.69
N GLY A 173 2.14 -28.61 -5.77
CA GLY A 173 2.36 -27.82 -4.56
C GLY A 173 2.83 -26.40 -4.86
N ARG A 174 3.75 -26.24 -5.82
CA ARG A 174 4.18 -24.91 -6.28
C ARG A 174 3.04 -24.14 -6.95
N THR A 175 2.19 -24.82 -7.71
CA THR A 175 0.99 -24.23 -8.30
C THR A 175 0.03 -23.74 -7.21
N LEU A 176 -0.23 -24.55 -6.18
CA LEU A 176 -1.07 -24.15 -5.05
C LEU A 176 -0.51 -22.91 -4.33
N ALA A 177 0.81 -22.89 -4.08
CA ALA A 177 1.48 -21.75 -3.47
C ALA A 177 1.43 -20.48 -4.35
N ALA A 178 1.56 -20.63 -5.68
CA ALA A 178 1.41 -19.53 -6.64
C ALA A 178 -0.01 -18.95 -6.62
N VAL A 179 -1.04 -19.81 -6.59
CA VAL A 179 -2.44 -19.39 -6.50
C VAL A 179 -2.70 -18.64 -5.19
N ALA A 180 -2.24 -19.15 -4.05
CA ALA A 180 -2.39 -18.48 -2.76
C ALA A 180 -1.77 -17.07 -2.75
N LYS A 181 -0.54 -16.93 -3.28
CA LYS A 181 0.09 -15.61 -3.43
C LYS A 181 -0.71 -14.69 -4.37
N THR A 182 -1.22 -15.22 -5.49
CA THR A 182 -2.00 -14.46 -6.46
C THR A 182 -3.36 -14.03 -5.89
N VAL A 183 -4.01 -14.86 -5.07
CA VAL A 183 -5.27 -14.51 -4.39
C VAL A 183 -5.06 -13.42 -3.33
N ARG A 184 -3.99 -13.52 -2.52
CA ARG A 184 -3.65 -12.47 -1.54
C ARG A 184 -3.33 -11.13 -2.20
N GLU A 185 -2.61 -11.17 -3.33
CA GLU A 185 -2.35 -9.94 -4.08
C GLU A 185 -3.60 -9.40 -4.78
N ALA A 186 -4.47 -10.26 -5.33
CA ALA A 186 -5.77 -9.83 -5.85
C ALA A 186 -6.62 -9.13 -4.77
N ALA A 187 -6.59 -9.60 -3.52
CA ALA A 187 -7.24 -8.92 -2.39
C ALA A 187 -6.61 -7.54 -2.10
N ALA A 188 -5.29 -7.41 -2.21
CA ALA A 188 -4.60 -6.12 -2.08
C ALA A 188 -4.95 -5.16 -3.24
N SER A 189 -5.00 -5.64 -4.48
CA SER A 189 -5.44 -4.89 -5.65
C SER A 189 -6.91 -4.45 -5.54
N TRP A 190 -7.79 -5.30 -5.00
CA TRP A 190 -9.17 -4.91 -4.67
C TRP A 190 -9.20 -3.78 -3.63
N ALA A 191 -8.44 -3.90 -2.53
CA ALA A 191 -8.38 -2.84 -1.52
C ALA A 191 -7.89 -1.52 -2.13
N PHE A 192 -6.87 -1.58 -2.98
CA PHE A 192 -6.37 -0.42 -3.71
C PHE A 192 -7.44 0.20 -4.63
N SER A 193 -8.29 -0.60 -5.27
CA SER A 193 -9.39 -0.06 -6.11
C SER A 193 -10.45 0.71 -5.29
N LEU A 194 -10.61 0.39 -4.01
CA LEU A 194 -11.57 1.06 -3.12
C LEU A 194 -10.98 2.28 -2.42
N THR A 195 -9.72 2.20 -2.01
CA THR A 195 -9.07 3.22 -1.17
C THR A 195 -8.05 4.06 -1.91
N GLY A 196 -7.81 3.76 -3.19
CA GLY A 196 -6.84 4.45 -4.03
C GLY A 196 -7.26 5.88 -4.35
N PHE A 197 -6.28 6.75 -4.59
CA PHE A 197 -6.52 8.15 -4.99
C PHE A 197 -7.20 8.27 -6.36
N MET A 198 -7.08 7.24 -7.21
CA MET A 198 -7.72 7.15 -8.52
C MET A 198 -8.64 5.93 -8.55
N GLN A 199 -9.85 6.12 -9.08
CA GLN A 199 -10.81 5.03 -9.27
C GLN A 199 -10.36 4.13 -10.44
N VAL A 200 -9.54 3.13 -10.12
CA VAL A 200 -9.08 2.11 -11.08
C VAL A 200 -9.98 0.89 -11.02
N HIS A 201 -10.85 0.75 -12.02
CA HIS A 201 -11.78 -0.39 -12.12
C HIS A 201 -11.12 -1.67 -12.62
N ALA A 202 -9.95 -1.56 -13.26
CA ALA A 202 -9.16 -2.69 -13.74
C ALA A 202 -7.67 -2.49 -13.43
N ILE A 203 -7.02 -3.52 -12.90
CA ILE A 203 -5.59 -3.52 -12.58
C ILE A 203 -4.95 -4.72 -13.30
N ALA A 204 -3.82 -4.49 -13.96
CA ALA A 204 -3.07 -5.54 -14.63
C ALA A 204 -2.30 -6.42 -13.63
N GLY A 205 -2.22 -7.73 -13.91
CA GLY A 205 -1.35 -8.62 -13.14
C GLY A 205 0.11 -8.47 -13.56
N LEU A 206 1.04 -8.69 -12.63
CA LEU A 206 2.48 -8.52 -12.84
C LEU A 206 3.01 -9.29 -14.08
N TYR A 207 2.50 -10.51 -14.31
CA TYR A 207 2.88 -11.34 -15.46
C TYR A 207 1.71 -11.55 -16.45
N GLY A 208 0.68 -10.72 -16.35
CA GLY A 208 -0.44 -10.69 -17.29
C GLY A 208 -1.81 -10.87 -16.64
N GLY A 209 -2.83 -10.74 -17.49
CA GLY A 209 -4.23 -10.74 -17.11
C GLY A 209 -4.65 -9.49 -16.36
N THR A 210 -5.91 -9.49 -15.92
CA THR A 210 -6.52 -8.34 -15.26
C THR A 210 -7.41 -8.77 -14.11
N ILE A 211 -7.42 -7.99 -13.03
CA ILE A 211 -8.48 -7.97 -12.02
C ILE A 211 -9.43 -6.82 -12.34
N ARG A 212 -10.75 -7.06 -12.20
CA ARG A 212 -11.77 -6.01 -12.20
C ARG A 212 -12.53 -6.05 -10.88
N ALA A 213 -12.55 -4.95 -10.15
CA ALA A 213 -13.24 -4.84 -8.87
C ALA A 213 -14.58 -4.12 -9.02
N SER A 214 -15.60 -4.60 -8.30
CA SER A 214 -16.92 -3.99 -8.21
C SER A 214 -17.48 -4.23 -6.81
N GLY A 215 -17.51 -3.16 -6.00
CA GLY A 215 -17.96 -3.19 -4.61
C GLY A 215 -17.25 -4.29 -3.80
N THR A 216 -18.02 -5.29 -3.36
CA THR A 216 -17.52 -6.42 -2.54
C THR A 216 -17.08 -7.63 -3.37
N THR A 217 -16.92 -7.48 -4.68
CA THR A 217 -16.56 -8.57 -5.59
C THR A 217 -15.40 -8.17 -6.50
N PHE A 218 -14.65 -9.15 -6.97
CA PHE A 218 -13.71 -8.95 -8.06
C PHE A 218 -13.59 -10.18 -8.96
N VAL A 219 -13.41 -9.91 -10.24
CA VAL A 219 -13.27 -10.91 -11.30
C VAL A 219 -11.85 -10.91 -11.82
N LEU A 220 -11.27 -12.10 -11.93
CA LEU A 220 -9.93 -12.34 -12.45
C LEU A 220 -10.03 -12.94 -13.86
N LYS A 221 -9.30 -12.35 -14.82
CA LYS A 221 -9.16 -12.90 -16.17
C LYS A 221 -7.68 -13.11 -16.48
N GLY A 222 -7.24 -14.36 -16.40
CA GLY A 222 -5.86 -14.77 -16.66
C GLY A 222 -4.83 -14.09 -15.74
N TYR A 223 -5.27 -13.64 -14.56
CA TYR A 223 -4.48 -12.81 -13.65
C TYR A 223 -3.30 -13.59 -13.10
N SER A 224 -2.12 -12.96 -13.06
CA SER A 224 -0.87 -13.63 -12.75
C SER A 224 0.10 -12.75 -11.97
N THR A 225 0.55 -13.27 -10.83
CA THR A 225 1.68 -12.73 -10.04
C THR A 225 2.92 -13.61 -10.06
N VAL A 226 2.84 -14.76 -10.75
CA VAL A 226 3.94 -15.71 -10.92
C VAL A 226 4.00 -16.14 -12.38
N ALA A 227 5.11 -15.88 -13.05
CA ALA A 227 5.31 -16.25 -14.44
C ALA A 227 5.01 -17.74 -14.69
N GLY A 228 4.13 -18.02 -15.65
CA GLY A 228 3.71 -19.37 -16.05
C GLY A 228 2.52 -19.93 -15.26
N VAL A 229 1.93 -19.19 -14.32
CA VAL A 229 0.68 -19.55 -13.62
C VAL A 229 -0.33 -18.42 -13.77
N ARG A 230 -1.53 -18.73 -14.25
CA ARG A 230 -2.64 -17.78 -14.46
C ARG A 230 -3.88 -18.29 -13.76
N ILE A 231 -4.65 -17.38 -13.18
CA ILE A 231 -5.95 -17.70 -12.60
C ILE A 231 -7.08 -16.87 -13.20
N SER A 232 -8.23 -17.51 -13.40
CA SER A 232 -9.47 -16.87 -13.82
C SER A 232 -10.62 -17.31 -12.93
N GLY A 233 -11.47 -16.38 -12.50
CA GLY A 233 -12.55 -16.69 -11.58
C GLY A 233 -13.18 -15.46 -10.98
N SER A 234 -14.07 -15.66 -10.01
CA SER A 234 -14.74 -14.59 -9.27
C SER A 234 -14.63 -14.86 -7.79
N LEU A 235 -14.29 -13.81 -7.04
CA LEU A 235 -14.18 -13.81 -5.59
C LEU A 235 -15.07 -12.70 -5.01
N ARG A 236 -15.68 -12.99 -3.87
CA ARG A 236 -16.51 -12.05 -3.12
C ARG A 236 -16.06 -11.97 -1.67
N LEU A 237 -16.26 -10.81 -1.06
CA LEU A 237 -15.97 -10.58 0.35
C LEU A 237 -16.73 -11.59 1.21
N TYR A 238 -16.00 -12.28 2.07
CA TYR A 238 -16.55 -13.17 3.08
C TYR A 238 -17.09 -12.33 4.24
N ARG A 239 -18.34 -12.56 4.60
CA ARG A 239 -18.99 -11.95 5.75
C ARG A 239 -19.13 -13.02 6.83
N PRO A 240 -18.39 -12.93 7.95
CA PRO A 240 -18.55 -13.86 9.04
C PRO A 240 -19.85 -13.58 9.80
N ASP A 241 -20.50 -14.62 10.31
CA ASP A 241 -21.71 -14.47 11.14
C ASP A 241 -21.37 -13.90 12.54
N SER A 242 -20.15 -14.12 13.01
CA SER A 242 -19.62 -13.60 14.26
C SER A 242 -18.12 -13.29 14.18
N GLY A 243 -17.65 -12.37 15.02
CA GLY A 243 -16.26 -11.93 15.07
C GLY A 243 -15.88 -10.85 14.05
N SER A 244 -14.58 -10.57 13.91
CA SER A 244 -14.09 -9.48 13.08
C SER A 244 -14.22 -9.78 11.58
N ALA A 245 -14.80 -8.83 10.84
CA ALA A 245 -14.78 -8.81 9.37
C ALA A 245 -13.40 -8.42 8.79
N LEU A 246 -12.49 -7.91 9.64
CA LEU A 246 -11.14 -7.50 9.27
C LEU A 246 -10.07 -8.45 9.84
N PRO A 247 -8.99 -8.73 9.09
CA PRO A 247 -8.78 -8.32 7.69
C PRO A 247 -9.78 -8.99 6.74
N ALA A 248 -10.11 -8.29 5.65
CA ALA A 248 -11.05 -8.75 4.64
C ALA A 248 -10.60 -10.10 4.07
N ARG A 249 -11.53 -11.06 4.05
CA ARG A 249 -11.35 -12.41 3.52
C ARG A 249 -12.24 -12.58 2.30
N PHE A 250 -11.87 -13.48 1.40
CA PHE A 250 -12.61 -13.67 0.15
C PHE A 250 -12.95 -15.14 -0.05
N VAL A 251 -14.10 -15.38 -0.67
CA VAL A 251 -14.56 -16.72 -1.04
C VAL A 251 -15.00 -16.77 -2.49
N GLY A 252 -14.86 -17.93 -3.11
CA GLY A 252 -15.31 -18.16 -4.48
C GLY A 252 -14.54 -19.30 -5.14
N SER A 253 -14.32 -19.20 -6.46
CA SER A 253 -13.59 -20.24 -7.19
C SER A 253 -12.72 -19.67 -8.29
N VAL A 254 -11.60 -20.35 -8.53
CA VAL A 254 -10.63 -19.99 -9.57
C VAL A 254 -10.27 -21.23 -10.41
N ARG A 255 -10.24 -21.04 -11.73
CA ARG A 255 -9.60 -21.96 -12.68
C ARG A 255 -8.13 -21.60 -12.77
N VAL A 256 -7.28 -22.61 -12.73
CA VAL A 256 -5.82 -22.49 -12.80
C VAL A 256 -5.35 -23.01 -14.15
N ASP A 257 -4.51 -22.20 -14.81
CA ASP A 257 -3.92 -22.47 -16.12
C ASP A 257 -2.49 -21.91 -16.18
N GLY A 258 -1.82 -22.05 -17.31
CA GLY A 258 -0.49 -21.53 -17.59
C GLY A 258 0.50 -22.63 -17.94
N THR A 259 1.62 -22.23 -18.54
CA THR A 259 2.64 -23.13 -19.08
C THR A 259 3.40 -23.92 -18.01
N LYS A 260 3.42 -23.45 -16.76
CA LYS A 260 4.11 -24.11 -15.63
C LYS A 260 3.14 -24.70 -14.60
N ALA A 261 1.86 -24.36 -14.70
CA ALA A 261 0.86 -24.73 -13.70
C ALA A 261 0.41 -26.18 -13.85
N ALA A 262 0.10 -26.83 -12.73
CA ALA A 262 -0.76 -28.00 -12.74
C ALA A 262 -2.22 -27.54 -12.89
N HIS A 263 -2.83 -27.76 -14.05
CA HIS A 263 -4.15 -27.21 -14.38
C HIS A 263 -5.26 -27.76 -13.48
N GLY A 264 -6.30 -26.96 -13.24
CA GLY A 264 -7.45 -27.43 -12.48
C GLY A 264 -8.32 -26.31 -11.93
N ARG A 265 -9.02 -26.59 -10.83
CA ARG A 265 -9.94 -25.66 -10.18
C ARG A 265 -9.78 -25.73 -8.67
N LEU A 266 -9.75 -24.56 -8.06
CA LEU A 266 -9.68 -24.40 -6.61
C LEU A 266 -10.87 -23.56 -6.13
N ALA A 267 -11.50 -24.03 -5.05
CA ALA A 267 -12.33 -23.20 -4.19
C ALA A 267 -11.42 -22.35 -3.30
N VAL A 268 -11.76 -21.07 -3.20
CA VAL A 268 -11.15 -20.14 -2.24
C VAL A 268 -12.09 -20.05 -1.06
N GLY A 269 -11.64 -20.54 0.09
CA GLY A 269 -12.29 -20.38 1.38
C GLY A 269 -11.72 -19.19 2.16
N PRO A 270 -12.30 -18.86 3.32
CA PRO A 270 -11.86 -17.71 4.13
C PRO A 270 -10.43 -17.83 4.66
N SER A 271 -9.88 -19.05 4.75
CA SER A 271 -8.52 -19.32 5.24
C SER A 271 -7.75 -20.37 4.42
N ALA A 272 -8.41 -21.07 3.50
CA ALA A 272 -7.83 -22.21 2.80
C ALA A 272 -8.26 -22.28 1.33
N LEU A 273 -7.38 -22.86 0.51
CA LEU A 273 -7.65 -23.30 -0.85
C LEU A 273 -7.85 -24.80 -0.86
N SER A 274 -8.83 -25.27 -1.61
CA SER A 274 -9.06 -26.70 -1.80
C SER A 274 -9.57 -26.99 -3.21
N GLY A 275 -9.30 -28.18 -3.74
CA GLY A 275 -9.79 -28.59 -5.05
C GLY A 275 -8.87 -29.59 -5.72
N ARG A 276 -8.74 -29.50 -7.05
CA ARG A 276 -7.90 -30.41 -7.83
C ARG A 276 -6.93 -29.63 -8.72
N LEU A 277 -5.68 -30.09 -8.75
CA LEU A 277 -4.62 -29.63 -9.65
C LEU A 277 -3.94 -30.85 -10.28
N GLY A 278 -3.84 -30.90 -11.60
CA GLY A 278 -3.34 -32.08 -12.33
C GLY A 278 -4.12 -33.35 -11.97
N GLY A 279 -5.45 -33.25 -11.86
CA GLY A 279 -6.34 -34.35 -11.49
C GLY A 279 -6.33 -34.77 -10.00
N ARG A 280 -5.34 -34.36 -9.21
CA ARG A 280 -5.18 -34.78 -7.80
C ARG A 280 -5.73 -33.76 -6.82
N ARG A 281 -6.29 -34.23 -5.70
CA ARG A 281 -6.77 -33.36 -4.62
C ARG A 281 -5.62 -32.59 -3.98
N VAL A 282 -5.87 -31.33 -3.68
CA VAL A 282 -4.94 -30.45 -2.96
C VAL A 282 -5.69 -29.63 -1.93
N HIS A 283 -5.00 -29.30 -0.84
CA HIS A 283 -5.48 -28.43 0.23
C HIS A 283 -4.30 -27.65 0.80
N GLY A 284 -4.50 -26.36 1.08
CA GLY A 284 -3.46 -25.50 1.64
C GLY A 284 -4.00 -24.13 2.04
N PRO A 285 -3.17 -23.25 2.62
CA PRO A 285 -3.58 -21.92 3.02
C PRO A 285 -3.95 -21.03 1.82
N ALA A 286 -4.95 -20.16 2.02
CA ALA A 286 -5.34 -19.12 1.05
C ALA A 286 -4.40 -17.91 1.06
#